data_AF-A0A486XIJ3-F1
#
_entry.id   AF-A0A486XIJ3-F1
#
_cell.length_a   1.000
_cell.length_b   1.000
_cell.length_c   1.000
_cell.angle_alpha   90.00
_cell.angle_beta   90.00
_cell.angle_gamma   90.00
#
_symmetry.space_group_name_H-M   'P 1'
#
loop_
_entity.id
_entity.type
_entity.pdbx_description
1 polymer ?
#
loop_
_entity_poly.entity_id
_entity_poly.type
_entity_poly.pdbx_seq_one_letter_code
_entity_poly.pdbx_strand_id
1 'polypeptide(L)'
;MTTPITRFEKWNYQAQCQIFTKLYIHTAKTEWIRGPVFIAFGTSLAVRAVLLTASVGDLIINGFRLTLNPYQSSEQRQRGWTLLKKVPSQVGWNLIGVSLITFMISTFLISFDPEFYILVSTEEAKINWIHAEKGTLNIEEHDYDFRNVTSEGKTGREKWKNSQGIALGF
;
A
#
# COMPACT_ATOMS: atom_id res chain seq x y z
N MET A 1 -7.18 14.13 -14.44
CA MET A 1 -7.65 12.79 -14.87
C MET A 1 -7.16 11.79 -13.84
N THR A 2 -8.05 11.11 -13.14
CA THR A 2 -7.68 10.02 -12.21
C THR A 2 -7.18 8.82 -13.00
N THR A 3 -6.01 8.31 -12.65
CA THR A 3 -5.45 7.11 -13.27
C THR A 3 -6.31 5.91 -12.84
N PRO A 4 -6.99 5.20 -13.77
CA PRO A 4 -7.75 4.02 -13.37
C PRO A 4 -6.81 2.97 -12.81
N ILE A 5 -7.09 2.54 -11.57
CA ILE A 5 -6.39 1.48 -10.84
C ILE A 5 -7.03 0.13 -11.15
N THR A 6 -6.22 -0.92 -11.18
CA THR A 6 -6.72 -2.28 -11.45
C THR A 6 -7.38 -2.88 -10.21
N ARG A 7 -8.16 -3.94 -10.41
CA ARG A 7 -8.73 -4.73 -9.29
C ARG A 7 -7.65 -5.29 -8.36
N PHE A 8 -6.49 -5.66 -8.92
CA PHE A 8 -5.39 -6.23 -8.15
C PHE A 8 -4.67 -5.17 -7.33
N GLU A 9 -4.58 -3.93 -7.82
CA GLU A 9 -4.11 -2.80 -7.01
C GLU A 9 -5.04 -2.52 -5.84
N LYS A 10 -6.37 -2.53 -6.05
CA LYS A 10 -7.33 -2.40 -4.94
C LYS A 10 -7.15 -3.48 -3.87
N TRP A 11 -7.02 -4.74 -4.31
CA TRP A 11 -6.77 -5.85 -3.39
C TRP A 11 -5.44 -5.72 -2.65
N ASN A 12 -4.43 -5.14 -3.28
CA ASN A 12 -3.15 -4.88 -2.61
C ASN A 12 -3.34 -3.92 -1.43
N TYR A 13 -4.05 -2.80 -1.63
CA TYR A 13 -4.31 -1.86 -0.54
C TYR A 13 -5.14 -2.47 0.59
N GLN A 14 -6.17 -3.24 0.24
CA GLN A 14 -6.99 -3.96 1.21
C GLN A 14 -6.15 -4.96 2.03
N ALA A 15 -5.32 -5.77 1.37
CA ALA A 15 -4.48 -6.77 2.03
C ALA A 15 -3.43 -6.11 2.94
N GLN A 16 -2.82 -5.01 2.50
CA GLN A 16 -1.90 -4.23 3.34
C GLN A 16 -2.60 -3.70 4.58
N CYS A 17 -3.82 -3.15 4.44
CA CYS A 17 -4.60 -2.68 5.59
C CYS A 17 -4.85 -3.83 6.58
N GLN A 18 -5.27 -5.01 6.10
CA GLN A 18 -5.51 -6.16 6.96
C GLN A 18 -4.25 -6.64 7.70
N ILE A 19 -3.10 -6.67 7.02
CA ILE A 19 -1.83 -7.09 7.63
C ILE A 19 -1.45 -6.14 8.77
N PHE A 20 -1.43 -4.83 8.51
CA PHE A 20 -0.97 -3.85 9.49
C PHE A 20 -1.99 -3.60 10.61
N THR A 21 -3.29 -3.64 10.33
CA THR A 21 -4.32 -3.61 11.39
C THR A 21 -4.19 -4.81 12.33
N LYS A 22 -3.99 -6.02 11.79
CA LYS A 22 -3.77 -7.21 12.64
C LYS A 22 -2.49 -7.08 13.46
N LEU A 23 -1.40 -6.65 12.83
CA LEU A 23 -0.13 -6.41 13.52
C LEU A 23 -0.35 -5.45 14.71
N TYR A 24 -0.93 -4.27 14.46
CA TYR A 24 -1.21 -3.27 15.48
C TYR A 24 -2.00 -3.82 16.67
N ILE A 25 -3.13 -4.49 16.41
CA ILE A 25 -4.00 -5.07 17.45
C ILE A 25 -3.23 -6.08 18.32
N HIS A 26 -2.41 -6.94 17.69
CA HIS A 26 -1.72 -8.02 18.39
C HIS A 26 -0.42 -7.58 19.07
N THR A 27 0.24 -6.50 18.60
CA THR A 27 1.49 -6.00 19.20
C THR A 27 1.29 -4.87 20.20
N ALA A 28 0.08 -4.32 20.33
CA ALA A 28 -0.27 -3.25 21.28
C ALA A 28 0.16 -3.51 22.74
N LYS A 29 0.34 -4.79 23.11
CA LYS A 29 0.56 -5.24 24.50
C LYS A 29 1.80 -6.12 24.67
N THR A 30 2.69 -6.19 23.68
CA THR A 30 3.84 -7.11 23.69
C THR A 30 5.16 -6.35 23.72
N GLU A 31 6.12 -6.80 24.52
CA GLU A 31 7.48 -6.23 24.54
C GLU A 31 8.32 -6.62 23.31
N TRP A 32 7.99 -7.76 22.68
CA TRP A 32 8.73 -8.32 21.54
C TRP A 32 8.10 -7.96 20.20
N ILE A 33 8.22 -6.68 19.82
CA ILE A 33 7.50 -6.10 18.67
C ILE A 33 8.24 -6.34 17.33
N ARG A 34 9.58 -6.33 17.33
CA ARG A 34 10.39 -6.33 16.09
C ARG A 34 10.17 -7.54 15.19
N GLY A 35 10.16 -8.74 15.74
CA GLY A 35 9.99 -9.99 14.97
C GLY A 35 8.67 -10.01 14.19
N PRO A 36 7.52 -9.85 14.85
CA PRO A 36 6.22 -9.71 14.20
C PRO A 36 6.17 -8.60 13.14
N VAL A 37 6.81 -7.46 13.40
CA VAL A 37 6.87 -6.35 12.42
C VAL A 37 7.65 -6.74 11.17
N PHE A 38 8.81 -7.39 11.30
CA PHE A 38 9.57 -7.88 10.14
C PHE A 38 8.77 -8.91 9.33
N ILE A 39 8.02 -9.80 9.99
CA ILE A 39 7.14 -10.77 9.31
C ILE A 39 6.03 -10.05 8.54
N ALA A 40 5.36 -9.08 9.17
CA ALA A 40 4.30 -8.30 8.52
C ALA A 40 4.81 -7.49 7.33
N PHE A 41 5.98 -6.87 7.47
CA PHE A 41 6.66 -6.16 6.39
C PHE A 41 7.07 -7.09 5.23
N GLY A 42 7.67 -8.25 5.52
CA GLY A 42 8.00 -9.24 4.49
C GLY A 42 6.76 -9.76 3.77
N THR A 43 5.68 -10.02 4.52
CA THR A 43 4.39 -10.45 3.96
C THR A 43 3.78 -9.36 3.08
N SER A 44 3.81 -8.10 3.50
CA SER A 44 3.25 -6.99 2.71
C SER A 44 4.01 -6.77 1.41
N LEU A 45 5.34 -6.90 1.41
CA LEU A 45 6.15 -6.87 0.18
C LEU A 45 5.83 -8.03 -0.77
N ALA A 46 5.70 -9.25 -0.25
CA ALA A 46 5.35 -10.42 -1.07
C ALA A 46 3.97 -10.27 -1.72
N VAL A 47 2.96 -9.88 -0.92
CA VAL A 47 1.59 -9.61 -1.41
C VAL A 47 1.60 -8.54 -2.50
N ARG A 48 2.33 -7.44 -2.26
CA ARG A 48 2.46 -6.36 -3.23
C ARG A 48 3.09 -6.83 -4.53
N ALA A 49 4.17 -7.60 -4.47
CA ALA A 49 4.83 -8.11 -5.67
C ALA A 49 3.90 -9.00 -6.51
N VAL A 50 3.18 -9.93 -5.86
CA VAL A 50 2.22 -10.81 -6.53
C VAL A 50 1.10 -10.02 -7.19
N LEU A 51 0.49 -9.08 -6.47
CA LEU A 51 -0.67 -8.33 -6.96
C LEU A 51 -0.31 -7.27 -8.01
N LEU A 52 0.86 -6.63 -7.89
CA LEU A 52 1.36 -5.75 -8.95
C LEU A 52 1.70 -6.54 -10.22
N THR A 53 2.26 -7.75 -10.09
CA THR A 53 2.51 -8.63 -11.25
C THR A 53 1.20 -9.04 -11.91
N ALA A 54 0.18 -9.40 -11.12
CA ALA A 54 -1.16 -9.70 -11.63
C ALA A 54 -1.80 -8.47 -12.31
N SER A 55 -1.62 -7.26 -11.76
CA SER A 55 -2.04 -6.00 -12.35
C SER A 55 -1.41 -5.77 -13.73
N VAL A 56 -0.10 -5.99 -13.84
CA VAL A 56 0.62 -5.92 -15.13
C VAL A 56 0.04 -6.92 -16.13
N GLY A 57 -0.18 -8.17 -15.71
CA GLY A 57 -0.80 -9.20 -16.55
C GLY A 57 -2.19 -8.77 -17.05
N ASP A 58 -3.02 -8.21 -16.17
CA ASP A 58 -4.36 -7.73 -16.50
C ASP A 58 -4.33 -6.58 -17.51
N LEU A 59 -3.41 -5.62 -17.35
CA LEU A 59 -3.21 -4.53 -18.30
C LEU A 59 -2.75 -5.03 -19.67
N ILE A 60 -1.83 -5.99 -19.70
CA ILE A 60 -1.32 -6.60 -20.95
C ILE A 60 -2.44 -7.33 -21.67
N ILE A 61 -3.16 -8.22 -20.98
CA ILE A 61 -4.23 -9.04 -21.56
C ILE A 61 -5.36 -8.15 -22.08
N ASN A 62 -5.84 -7.21 -21.25
CA ASN A 62 -6.93 -6.32 -21.65
C ASN A 62 -6.48 -5.33 -22.73
N GLY A 63 -5.24 -4.84 -22.65
CA GLY A 63 -4.63 -3.99 -23.67
C GLY A 63 -4.60 -4.67 -25.04
N PHE A 64 -4.02 -5.87 -25.13
CA PHE A 64 -3.98 -6.62 -26.39
C PHE A 64 -5.36 -7.03 -26.88
N ARG A 65 -6.27 -7.45 -25.98
CA ARG A 65 -7.66 -7.76 -26.35
C ARG A 65 -8.39 -6.55 -26.95
N LEU A 66 -8.09 -5.35 -26.47
CA LEU A 66 -8.67 -4.08 -26.96
C LEU A 66 -7.96 -3.51 -28.18
N THR A 67 -6.73 -3.94 -28.48
CA THR A 67 -5.96 -3.44 -29.62
C THR A 67 -6.05 -4.35 -30.84
N LEU A 68 -6.02 -5.68 -30.62
CA LEU A 68 -5.87 -6.67 -31.68
C LEU A 68 -7.19 -7.25 -32.19
N ASN A 69 -8.32 -7.00 -31.53
CA ASN A 69 -9.61 -7.53 -31.98
C ASN A 69 -10.09 -6.75 -33.23
N PRO A 70 -10.37 -7.44 -34.35
CA PRO A 70 -10.80 -6.80 -35.59
C PRO A 70 -12.18 -6.14 -35.49
N TYR A 71 -13.02 -6.53 -34.52
CA TYR A 71 -14.40 -6.05 -34.37
C TYR A 71 -14.55 -4.83 -33.42
N GLN A 72 -13.45 -4.20 -33.01
CA GLN A 72 -13.49 -3.09 -32.05
C GLN A 72 -13.48 -1.72 -32.70
N SER A 73 -14.15 -0.77 -32.05
CA SER A 73 -14.16 0.63 -32.47
C SER A 73 -12.77 1.28 -32.32
N SER A 74 -12.54 2.38 -33.03
CA SER A 74 -11.33 3.20 -32.90
C SER A 74 -11.08 3.65 -31.45
N GLU A 75 -12.15 4.02 -30.73
CA GLU A 75 -12.08 4.40 -29.32
C GLU A 75 -11.64 3.24 -28.42
N GLN A 76 -12.18 2.04 -28.65
CA GLN A 76 -11.77 0.83 -27.91
C GLN A 76 -10.29 0.49 -28.17
N ARG A 77 -9.83 0.62 -29.41
CA ARG A 77 -8.41 0.47 -29.76
C ARG A 77 -7.51 1.49 -29.07
N GLN A 78 -7.94 2.75 -29.01
CA GLN A 78 -7.20 3.79 -28.30
C GLN A 78 -7.14 3.54 -26.79
N ARG A 79 -8.22 3.02 -26.20
CA ARG A 79 -8.22 2.56 -24.79
C ARG A 79 -7.23 1.40 -24.60
N GLY A 80 -7.20 0.42 -25.50
CA GLY A 80 -6.23 -0.69 -25.46
C GLY A 80 -4.78 -0.22 -25.45
N TRP A 81 -4.42 0.70 -26.35
CA TRP A 81 -3.09 1.32 -26.38
C TRP A 81 -2.77 2.10 -25.10
N THR A 82 -3.75 2.79 -24.53
CA THR A 82 -3.57 3.51 -23.25
C THR A 82 -3.25 2.56 -22.10
N LEU A 83 -3.86 1.37 -22.05
CA LEU A 83 -3.55 0.35 -21.05
C LEU A 83 -2.13 -0.21 -21.22
N LEU A 84 -1.73 -0.52 -22.45
CA LEU A 84 -0.37 -1.03 -22.75
C LEU A 84 0.71 -0.02 -22.39
N LYS A 85 0.48 1.28 -22.62
CA LYS A 85 1.41 2.35 -22.24
C LYS A 85 1.64 2.47 -20.73
N LYS A 86 0.76 1.93 -19.89
CA LYS A 86 0.95 1.91 -18.42
C LYS A 86 1.86 0.77 -17.95
N VAL A 87 2.05 -0.28 -18.75
CA VAL A 87 2.84 -1.46 -18.34
C VAL A 87 4.27 -1.08 -17.93
N PRO A 88 5.03 -0.26 -18.70
CA PRO A 88 6.40 0.09 -18.32
C PRO A 88 6.49 0.85 -16.98
N SER A 89 5.59 1.79 -16.71
CA SER A 89 5.60 2.52 -15.43
C SER A 89 5.18 1.63 -14.27
N GLN A 90 4.24 0.71 -14.49
CA GLN A 90 3.81 -0.25 -13.48
C GLN A 90 4.91 -1.26 -13.11
N VAL A 91 5.70 -1.70 -14.09
CA VAL A 91 6.85 -2.60 -13.86
C VAL A 91 8.05 -1.84 -13.28
N GLY A 92 8.50 -0.79 -13.95
CA GLY A 92 9.72 -0.09 -13.57
C GLY A 92 9.59 0.67 -12.26
N TRP A 93 8.57 1.52 -12.16
CA TRP A 93 8.41 2.37 -10.98
C TRP A 93 7.73 1.62 -9.83
N ASN A 94 6.54 1.08 -10.04
CA ASN A 94 5.74 0.56 -8.93
C ASN A 94 6.26 -0.78 -8.39
N LEU A 95 6.62 -1.72 -9.27
CA LEU A 95 7.06 -3.05 -8.86
C LEU A 95 8.51 -3.05 -8.37
N ILE A 96 9.43 -2.39 -9.08
CA ILE A 96 10.86 -2.40 -8.75
C ILE A 96 11.23 -1.20 -7.89
N GLY A 97 11.06 0.01 -8.41
CA GLY A 97 11.53 1.24 -7.77
C GLY A 97 10.95 1.47 -6.37
N VAL A 98 9.62 1.53 -6.26
CA VAL A 98 8.96 1.79 -4.98
C VAL A 98 9.19 0.64 -4.01
N SER A 99 9.22 -0.62 -4.47
CA SER A 99 9.51 -1.76 -3.57
C SER A 99 10.91 -1.69 -2.96
N LEU A 100 11.92 -1.28 -3.73
CA LEU A 100 13.29 -1.10 -3.22
C LEU A 100 13.38 0.05 -2.21
N ILE A 101 12.75 1.19 -2.50
CA ILE A 101 12.73 2.34 -1.58
C ILE A 101 12.01 1.97 -0.28
N THR A 102 10.81 1.36 -0.40
CA THR A 102 10.06 0.85 0.74
C THR A 102 10.91 -0.13 1.54
N PHE A 103 11.67 -1.00 0.87
CA PHE A 103 12.51 -1.98 1.55
C PHE A 103 13.59 -1.32 2.42
N MET A 104 14.34 -0.37 1.86
CA MET A 104 15.41 0.32 2.59
C MET A 104 14.87 1.13 3.77
N ILE A 105 13.86 1.98 3.53
CA ILE A 105 13.30 2.86 4.56
C ILE A 105 12.60 2.05 5.66
N SER A 106 11.81 1.05 5.29
CA SER A 106 11.08 0.23 6.28
C SER A 106 12.04 -0.59 7.11
N THR A 107 13.06 -1.23 6.52
CA THR A 107 14.05 -2.00 7.28
C THR A 107 14.76 -1.14 8.33
N PHE A 108 15.11 0.09 7.96
CA PHE A 108 15.67 1.07 8.89
C PHE A 108 14.68 1.40 10.02
N LEU A 109 13.44 1.81 9.67
CA LEU A 109 12.44 2.18 10.67
C LEU A 109 12.06 1.02 11.61
N ILE A 110 11.94 -0.21 11.11
CA ILE A 110 11.64 -1.38 11.95
C ILE A 110 12.77 -1.65 12.95
N SER A 111 14.02 -1.42 12.53
CA SER A 111 15.20 -1.65 13.38
C SER A 111 15.27 -0.62 14.51
N PHE A 112 15.03 0.65 14.21
CA PHE A 112 15.19 1.77 15.15
C PHE A 112 13.91 2.11 15.94
N ASP A 113 12.75 2.07 15.29
CA ASP A 113 11.47 2.51 15.87
C ASP A 113 10.28 1.68 15.34
N PRO A 114 10.16 0.41 15.76
CA PRO A 114 9.13 -0.50 15.26
C PRO A 114 7.70 -0.06 15.62
N GLU A 115 7.51 0.62 16.76
CA GLU A 115 6.20 1.17 17.17
C GLU A 115 5.73 2.25 16.19
N PHE A 116 6.61 3.21 15.90
CA PHE A 116 6.31 4.27 14.97
C PHE A 116 6.04 3.71 13.57
N TYR A 117 6.82 2.70 13.16
CA TYR A 117 6.60 2.00 11.89
C TYR A 117 5.21 1.34 11.81
N ILE A 118 4.77 0.63 12.86
CA ILE A 118 3.45 -0.01 12.90
C ILE A 118 2.35 1.04 12.72
N LEU A 119 2.40 2.12 13.50
CA LEU A 119 1.35 3.14 13.52
C LEU A 119 1.25 3.86 12.17
N VAL A 120 2.38 4.31 11.63
CA VAL A 120 2.44 4.96 10.31
C VAL A 120 1.94 4.01 9.22
N SER A 121 2.44 2.77 9.19
CA SER A 121 2.05 1.80 8.15
C SER A 121 0.57 1.42 8.23
N THR A 122 -0.01 1.39 9.44
CA THR A 122 -1.43 1.08 9.64
C THR A 122 -2.32 2.20 9.12
N GLU A 123 -2.03 3.46 9.47
CA GLU A 123 -2.82 4.60 8.97
C GLU A 123 -2.61 4.82 7.47
N GLU A 124 -1.37 4.66 6.97
CA GLU A 124 -1.08 4.74 5.54
C GLU A 124 -1.90 3.70 4.75
N ALA A 125 -1.88 2.43 5.18
CA ALA A 125 -2.59 1.37 4.50
C ALA A 125 -4.11 1.57 4.52
N LYS A 126 -4.65 2.12 5.62
CA LYS A 126 -6.06 2.47 5.77
C LYS A 126 -6.48 3.60 4.83
N ILE A 127 -5.73 4.70 4.78
CA ILE A 127 -6.00 5.82 3.87
C ILE A 127 -5.93 5.34 2.42
N ASN A 128 -4.87 4.63 2.05
CA ASN A 128 -4.71 4.10 0.70
C ASN A 128 -5.87 3.19 0.30
N TRP A 129 -6.36 2.33 1.21
CA TRP A 129 -7.52 1.48 0.92
C TRP A 129 -8.81 2.30 0.73
N ILE A 130 -9.11 3.25 1.61
CA ILE A 130 -10.31 4.11 1.52
C ILE A 130 -10.33 4.88 0.19
N HIS A 131 -9.21 5.49 -0.18
CA HIS A 131 -9.11 6.25 -1.43
C HIS A 131 -9.10 5.34 -2.66
N ALA A 132 -8.56 4.12 -2.56
CA ALA A 132 -8.65 3.13 -3.63
C ALA A 132 -10.11 2.67 -3.88
N GLU A 133 -10.90 2.48 -2.82
CA GLU A 133 -12.30 2.11 -2.95
C GLU A 133 -13.13 3.21 -3.59
N LYS A 134 -12.94 4.45 -3.13
CA LYS A 134 -13.61 5.65 -3.65
C LYS A 134 -13.14 6.07 -5.05
N GLY A 135 -12.02 5.53 -5.53
CA GLY A 135 -11.42 5.94 -6.80
C GLY A 135 -10.77 7.31 -6.75
N THR A 136 -10.37 7.75 -5.56
CA THR A 136 -9.82 9.07 -5.25
C THR A 136 -8.32 9.01 -4.91
N LEU A 137 -7.59 8.02 -5.41
CA LEU A 137 -6.13 7.98 -5.28
C LEU A 137 -5.46 9.07 -6.12
N ASN A 138 -4.39 9.66 -5.56
CA ASN A 138 -3.60 10.72 -6.19
C ASN A 138 -4.41 11.97 -6.56
N ILE A 139 -5.42 12.30 -5.75
CA ILE A 139 -6.09 13.60 -5.77
C ILE A 139 -5.67 14.38 -4.53
N GLU A 140 -5.93 15.69 -4.50
CA GLU A 140 -5.53 16.57 -3.41
C GLU A 140 -5.96 16.09 -2.02
N GLU A 141 -7.17 15.53 -1.91
CA GLU A 141 -7.69 14.94 -0.66
C GLU A 141 -6.83 13.75 -0.20
N HIS A 142 -6.46 12.83 -1.10
CA HIS A 142 -5.57 11.71 -0.78
C HIS A 142 -4.19 12.20 -0.35
N ASP A 143 -3.62 13.18 -1.06
CA ASP A 143 -2.31 13.74 -0.73
C ASP A 143 -2.31 14.51 0.60
N TYR A 144 -3.43 15.15 0.94
CA TYR A 144 -3.61 15.82 2.23
C TYR A 144 -3.65 14.80 3.37
N ASP A 145 -4.50 13.77 3.26
CA ASP A 145 -4.63 12.72 4.26
C ASP A 145 -3.32 11.93 4.43
N PHE A 146 -2.65 11.61 3.32
CA PHE A 146 -1.38 10.90 3.33
C PHE A 146 -0.27 11.69 4.04
N ARG A 147 -0.22 13.02 3.87
CA ARG A 147 0.74 13.88 4.58
C ARG A 147 0.53 13.90 6.09
N ASN A 148 -0.72 13.71 6.54
CA ASN A 148 -1.05 13.71 7.96
C ASN A 148 -0.69 12.40 8.68
N VAL A 149 -0.46 11.30 7.94
CA VAL A 149 -0.10 9.97 8.51
C VAL A 149 1.07 10.05 9.50
N THR A 150 2.10 10.83 9.19
CA THR A 150 3.27 10.98 10.07
C THR A 150 2.89 11.66 11.39
N SER A 151 2.01 12.66 11.35
CA SER A 151 1.50 13.34 12.54
C SER A 151 0.64 12.40 13.37
N GLU A 152 -0.28 11.68 12.73
CA GLU A 152 -1.12 10.67 13.38
C GLU A 152 -0.29 9.55 14.01
N GLY A 153 0.77 9.10 13.34
CA GLY A 153 1.70 8.12 13.89
C GLY A 153 2.42 8.62 15.15
N LYS A 154 2.79 9.90 15.21
CA LYS A 154 3.38 10.51 16.42
C LYS A 154 2.37 10.61 17.55
N THR A 155 1.17 11.13 17.28
CA THR A 155 0.09 11.26 18.28
C THR A 155 -0.36 9.89 18.79
N GLY A 156 -0.49 8.91 17.91
CA GLY A 156 -0.80 7.52 18.26
C GLY A 156 0.27 6.90 19.18
N ARG A 157 1.55 7.23 18.95
CA ARG A 157 2.65 6.75 19.79
C ARG A 157 2.61 7.33 21.19
N GLU A 158 2.32 8.62 21.33
CA GLU A 158 2.15 9.25 22.64
C GLU A 158 1.02 8.57 23.43
N LYS A 159 -0.12 8.30 22.77
CA LYS A 159 -1.22 7.55 23.38
C LYS A 159 -0.81 6.14 23.77
N TRP A 160 -0.07 5.44 22.90
CA TRP A 160 0.44 4.09 23.18
C TRP A 160 1.33 4.09 24.43
N LYS A 161 2.33 4.96 24.50
CA LYS A 161 3.21 5.09 25.68
C LYS A 161 2.43 5.38 26.96
N ASN A 162 1.46 6.29 26.89
CA ASN A 162 0.62 6.64 28.04
C ASN A 162 -0.29 5.47 28.47
N SER A 163 -0.73 4.62 27.54
CA SER A 163 -1.53 3.43 27.85
C SER A 163 -0.73 2.31 28.52
N GLN A 164 0.58 2.22 28.23
CA GLN A 164 1.49 1.28 28.92
C GLN A 164 1.97 1.81 30.28
N GLY A 165 2.10 3.13 30.44
CA GLY A 165 2.45 3.77 31.72
C GLY A 165 1.39 3.59 32.82
N ILE A 166 0.12 3.34 32.46
CA ILE A 166 -0.95 3.01 33.42
C ILE A 166 -0.82 1.56 33.94
N ALA A 167 -0.16 0.66 33.20
CA ALA A 167 -0.01 -0.74 33.60
C ALA A 167 1.17 -1.01 34.56
N LEU A 168 2.05 -0.04 34.77
CA LEU A 168 3.23 -0.15 35.67
C LEU A 168 3.02 0.56 37.03
N GLY A 169 1.80 1.02 37.31
CA GLY A 169 1.42 1.65 38.56
C GLY A 169 0.60 0.73 39.47
N PHE A 170 1.10 -0.46 39.79
CA PHE A 170 0.63 -1.30 40.91
C PHE A 170 1.78 -2.11 41.49
#